data_AF-A0A950MZP2-F1
#
_entry.id   AF-A0A950MZP2-F1
#
_cell.length_a   1.000
_cell.length_b   1.000
_cell.length_c   1.000
_cell.angle_alpha   90.00
_cell.angle_beta   90.00
_cell.angle_gamma   90.00
#
_symmetry.space_group_name_H-M   'P 1'
#
loop_
_entity.id
_entity.type
_entity.pdbx_description
1 polymer ?
#
loop_
_entity_poly.entity_id
_entity_poly.type
_entity_poly.pdbx_seq_one_letter_code
_entity_poly.pdbx_strand_id
1 'polypeptide(L)'
;MATKTRIATSVLLLALLAFPVGVRSQERLPDDDRDLRHGRRTFRFDTFGDEAFWGDTLKLHQSIQGEAFGGVGPGLSPLGALGLGLKVDVDALPRPLERALAQGKVDLDSPATTLALLRLN
;
A
#
# COMPACT_ATOMS: atom_id res chain seq x y z
N MET A 1 5.93 -56.39 60.47
CA MET A 1 5.17 -55.19 60.08
C MET A 1 6.04 -53.98 60.38
N ALA A 2 6.89 -53.51 59.45
CA ALA A 2 6.58 -52.57 58.35
C ALA A 2 5.96 -51.26 58.91
N THR A 3 6.51 -50.04 58.78
CA THR A 3 7.20 -49.42 57.62
C THR A 3 8.02 -48.18 58.06
N LYS A 4 8.85 -47.68 57.16
CA LYS A 4 10.11 -46.93 57.29
C LYS A 4 9.96 -45.44 56.88
N THR A 5 10.66 -44.54 57.59
CA THR A 5 11.42 -43.33 57.17
C THR A 5 11.11 -42.59 55.85
N ARG A 6 10.87 -41.25 55.92
CA ARG A 6 11.33 -40.17 54.98
C ARG A 6 11.36 -38.81 55.74
N ILE A 7 12.51 -38.32 56.22
CA ILE A 7 13.46 -37.37 55.59
C ILE A 7 12.85 -35.98 55.28
N ALA A 8 13.17 -35.03 56.17
CA ALA A 8 13.62 -33.64 55.97
C ALA A 8 13.18 -32.83 54.74
N THR A 9 12.60 -31.65 54.96
CA THR A 9 13.00 -30.40 54.27
C THR A 9 12.50 -29.16 55.04
N SER A 10 13.37 -28.62 55.89
CA SER A 10 13.32 -27.24 56.38
C SER A 10 13.96 -26.32 55.34
N VAL A 11 13.36 -25.18 54.97
CA VAL A 11 14.08 -23.90 54.81
C VAL A 11 13.14 -22.75 55.14
N LEU A 12 13.35 -22.21 56.33
CA LEU A 12 13.03 -20.86 56.75
C LEU A 12 14.17 -19.95 56.24
N LEU A 13 13.90 -18.88 55.49
CA LEU A 13 14.70 -17.67 55.63
C LEU A 13 13.94 -16.39 55.23
N LEU A 14 13.91 -15.51 56.23
CA LEU A 14 13.36 -14.17 56.37
C LEU A 14 14.36 -13.13 55.82
N ALA A 15 13.91 -12.06 55.15
CA ALA A 15 14.40 -10.67 55.38
C ALA A 15 13.86 -9.68 54.33
N LEU A 16 13.17 -8.66 54.82
CA LEU A 16 12.64 -7.49 54.12
C LEU A 16 13.67 -6.34 54.20
N LEU A 17 13.58 -5.37 53.26
CA LEU A 17 14.08 -3.96 53.27
C LEU A 17 15.31 -3.59 52.42
N ALA A 18 15.06 -3.03 51.21
CA ALA A 18 15.66 -1.79 50.69
C ALA A 18 15.12 -1.46 49.26
N PHE A 19 14.26 -0.44 49.15
CA PHE A 19 13.97 0.32 47.91
C PHE A 19 15.21 1.20 47.52
N PRO A 20 15.36 1.85 46.33
CA PRO A 20 14.36 2.12 45.27
C PRO A 20 14.84 1.93 43.79
N VAL A 21 13.87 1.97 42.88
CA VAL A 21 13.87 2.59 41.53
C VAL A 21 15.19 2.66 40.73
N GLY A 22 15.16 2.08 39.53
CA GLY A 22 15.81 2.71 38.37
C GLY A 22 16.47 1.78 37.36
N VAL A 23 15.70 1.08 36.53
CA VAL A 23 16.11 0.85 35.13
C VAL A 23 14.91 1.12 34.23
N ARG A 24 14.84 2.41 33.84
CA ARG A 24 14.51 2.90 32.52
C ARG A 24 13.28 2.26 31.87
N SER A 25 12.11 2.83 32.16
CA SER A 25 11.05 2.90 31.15
C SER A 25 11.70 3.44 29.88
N GLN A 26 11.92 2.58 28.90
CA GLN A 26 12.15 3.06 27.56
C GLN A 26 10.82 3.67 27.15
N GLU A 27 10.64 4.96 27.43
CA GLU A 27 9.71 5.78 26.67
C GLU A 27 10.19 5.68 25.23
N ARG A 28 9.68 4.66 24.54
CA ARG A 28 9.65 4.66 23.09
C ARG A 28 8.72 5.82 22.78
N LEU A 29 9.30 7.00 22.62
CA LEU A 29 8.66 8.11 21.93
C LEU A 29 8.08 7.47 20.66
N PRO A 30 6.76 7.56 20.43
CA PRO A 30 6.18 7.08 19.20
C PRO A 30 7.01 7.70 18.07
N ASP A 31 7.42 6.87 17.13
CA ASP A 31 8.09 7.33 15.93
C ASP A 31 6.98 7.99 15.09
N ASP A 32 6.48 9.16 15.53
CA ASP A 32 5.35 9.90 14.95
C ASP A 32 5.58 10.05 13.44
N ASP A 33 6.83 10.28 13.04
CA ASP A 33 7.24 10.35 11.65
C ASP A 33 7.03 9.03 10.89
N ARG A 34 7.25 7.87 11.51
CA ARG A 34 6.95 6.55 10.92
C ARG A 34 5.46 6.35 10.77
N ASP A 35 4.67 6.67 11.78
CA ASP A 35 3.23 6.47 11.77
C ASP A 35 2.56 7.41 10.75
N LEU A 36 3.04 8.65 10.65
CA LEU A 36 2.63 9.60 9.61
C LEU A 36 3.05 9.15 8.21
N ARG A 37 4.27 8.63 8.01
CA ARG A 37 4.70 8.06 6.72
C ARG A 37 3.89 6.83 6.34
N HIS A 38 3.55 5.99 7.30
CA HIS A 38 2.72 4.81 7.11
C HIS A 38 1.30 5.22 6.73
N GLY A 39 0.65 6.09 7.50
CA GLY A 39 -0.69 6.61 7.20
C GLY A 39 -0.75 7.31 5.83
N ARG A 40 0.28 8.07 5.44
CA ARG A 40 0.35 8.68 4.10
C ARG A 40 0.43 7.65 2.97
N ARG A 41 1.13 6.53 3.18
CA ARG A 41 1.15 5.43 2.20
C ARG A 41 -0.19 4.72 2.14
N THR A 42 -0.79 4.41 3.29
CA THR A 42 -2.14 3.82 3.35
C THR A 42 -3.13 4.69 2.60
N PHE A 43 -3.20 5.99 2.90
CA PHE A 43 -4.10 6.89 2.19
C PHE A 43 -3.84 6.98 0.67
N ARG A 44 -2.58 6.89 0.22
CA ARG A 44 -2.23 7.00 -1.20
C ARG A 44 -2.43 5.71 -2.01
N PHE A 45 -2.23 4.56 -1.39
CA PHE A 45 -2.06 3.29 -2.10
C PHE A 45 -2.99 2.18 -1.60
N ASP A 46 -3.52 2.32 -0.39
CA ASP A 46 -4.58 1.43 0.08
C ASP A 46 -5.89 1.82 -0.59
N THR A 47 -6.64 0.80 -0.89
CA THR A 47 -7.86 0.77 -1.68
C THR A 47 -9.05 0.41 -0.80
N PHE A 48 -8.79 0.06 0.48
CA PHE A 48 -9.79 -0.19 1.51
C PHE A 48 -10.81 -1.28 1.14
N GLY A 49 -10.43 -2.20 0.23
CA GLY A 49 -11.28 -3.28 -0.26
C GLY A 49 -12.19 -2.89 -1.43
N ASP A 50 -12.05 -1.68 -1.96
CA ASP A 50 -12.89 -1.19 -3.05
C ASP A 50 -12.50 -1.79 -4.41
N GLU A 51 -11.32 -2.42 -4.58
CA GLU A 51 -10.93 -2.96 -5.90
C GLU A 51 -11.80 -4.12 -6.34
N ALA A 52 -12.33 -4.94 -5.43
CA ALA A 52 -13.27 -6.00 -5.82
C ALA A 52 -14.54 -5.39 -6.43
N PHE A 53 -14.98 -4.24 -5.93
CA PHE A 53 -16.11 -3.53 -6.50
C PHE A 53 -15.75 -2.90 -7.87
N TRP A 54 -14.65 -2.14 -7.96
CA TRP A 54 -14.26 -1.45 -9.19
C TRP A 54 -13.74 -2.40 -10.29
N GLY A 55 -13.08 -3.48 -9.90
CA GLY A 55 -12.45 -4.49 -10.73
C GLY A 55 -13.40 -5.63 -11.08
N ASP A 56 -13.99 -6.31 -10.09
CA ASP A 56 -14.76 -7.53 -10.37
C ASP A 56 -16.23 -7.23 -10.68
N THR A 57 -16.82 -6.26 -9.97
CA THR A 57 -18.25 -5.92 -10.12
C THR A 57 -18.48 -4.97 -11.29
N LEU A 58 -17.86 -3.79 -11.28
CA LEU A 58 -18.03 -2.78 -12.32
C LEU A 58 -17.12 -3.02 -13.54
N LYS A 59 -16.02 -3.75 -13.37
CA LYS A 59 -15.06 -4.07 -14.44
C LYS A 59 -14.59 -2.84 -15.22
N LEU A 60 -14.31 -1.74 -14.51
CA LEU A 60 -13.90 -0.47 -15.15
C LEU A 60 -12.70 -0.63 -16.07
N HIS A 61 -11.78 -1.54 -15.73
CA HIS A 61 -10.62 -1.87 -16.57
C HIS A 61 -11.02 -2.37 -17.96
N GLN A 62 -12.15 -3.08 -18.10
CA GLN A 62 -12.65 -3.54 -19.40
C GLN A 62 -13.14 -2.37 -20.27
N SER A 63 -13.81 -1.38 -19.66
CA SER A 63 -14.26 -0.18 -20.36
C SER A 63 -13.09 0.71 -20.80
N ILE A 64 -12.04 0.79 -19.97
CA ILE A 64 -10.80 1.50 -20.34
C ILE A 64 -10.10 0.79 -21.49
N GLN A 65 -10.04 -0.55 -21.45
CA GLN A 65 -9.40 -1.38 -22.46
C GLN A 65 -10.11 -1.33 -23.82
N GLY A 66 -11.44 -1.34 -23.83
CA GLY A 66 -12.24 -1.29 -25.05
C GLY A 66 -12.28 -2.62 -25.83
N GLU A 67 -13.32 -2.77 -26.65
CA GLU A 67 -13.64 -4.00 -27.38
C GLU A 67 -12.52 -4.44 -28.33
N ALA A 68 -11.82 -3.48 -28.95
CA ALA A 68 -10.71 -3.73 -29.86
C ALA A 68 -9.53 -4.47 -29.18
N PHE A 69 -9.45 -4.40 -27.85
CA PHE A 69 -8.43 -5.06 -27.06
C PHE A 69 -8.99 -6.18 -26.17
N GLY A 70 -10.27 -6.57 -26.33
CA GLY A 70 -10.92 -7.63 -25.53
C GLY A 70 -11.65 -7.12 -24.28
N GLY A 71 -11.85 -5.81 -24.16
CA GLY A 71 -12.68 -5.16 -23.15
C GLY A 71 -14.12 -4.91 -23.63
N VAL A 72 -14.75 -3.85 -23.12
CA VAL A 72 -16.14 -3.47 -23.43
C VAL A 72 -16.21 -2.02 -23.91
N GLY A 73 -16.99 -1.73 -24.95
CA GLY A 73 -17.17 -0.37 -25.46
C GLY A 73 -15.97 0.16 -26.23
N PRO A 74 -15.90 1.46 -26.54
CA PRO A 74 -14.89 2.02 -27.45
C PRO A 74 -13.47 2.08 -26.87
N GLY A 75 -13.29 1.83 -25.56
CA GLY A 75 -12.04 2.11 -24.87
C GLY A 75 -11.90 3.57 -24.47
N LEU A 76 -10.91 3.88 -23.63
CA LEU A 76 -10.64 5.24 -23.17
C LEU A 76 -9.31 5.72 -23.74
N SER A 77 -9.34 6.80 -24.54
CA SER A 77 -8.12 7.46 -25.04
C SER A 77 -7.48 8.38 -23.99
N PRO A 78 -6.20 8.75 -24.16
CA PRO A 78 -5.57 9.72 -23.26
C PRO A 78 -6.31 11.07 -23.21
N LEU A 79 -6.75 11.59 -24.35
CA LEU A 79 -7.55 12.83 -24.39
C LEU A 79 -8.89 12.66 -23.66
N GLY A 80 -9.57 11.53 -23.86
CA GLY A 80 -10.81 11.21 -23.17
C GLY A 80 -10.60 11.13 -21.65
N ALA A 81 -9.53 10.49 -21.20
CA ALA A 81 -9.16 10.40 -19.79
C ALA A 81 -8.93 11.79 -19.17
N LEU A 82 -8.18 12.66 -19.86
CA LEU A 82 -7.97 14.04 -19.42
C LEU A 82 -9.27 14.85 -19.35
N GLY A 83 -10.17 14.67 -20.33
CA GLY A 83 -11.48 15.31 -20.36
C GLY A 83 -12.39 14.90 -19.19
N LEU A 84 -12.24 13.66 -18.69
CA LEU A 84 -12.92 13.17 -17.49
C LEU A 84 -12.25 13.64 -16.17
N GLY A 85 -11.16 14.42 -16.26
CA GLY A 85 -10.42 14.90 -15.10
C GLY A 85 -9.43 13.89 -14.52
N LEU A 86 -9.14 12.78 -15.23
CA LEU A 86 -8.11 11.85 -14.81
C LEU A 86 -6.73 12.51 -14.96
N LYS A 87 -5.93 12.42 -13.89
CA LYS A 87 -4.63 13.07 -13.84
C LYS A 87 -3.58 12.18 -14.50
N VAL A 88 -2.73 12.80 -15.31
CA VAL A 88 -1.58 12.14 -15.93
C VAL A 88 -0.32 12.78 -15.35
N ASP A 89 0.56 11.96 -14.77
CA ASP A 89 1.85 12.40 -14.26
C ASP A 89 2.89 12.30 -15.39
N VAL A 90 3.26 13.46 -15.94
CA VAL A 90 4.23 13.53 -17.05
C VAL A 90 5.65 13.24 -16.56
N ASP A 91 5.97 13.56 -15.30
CA ASP A 91 7.30 13.36 -14.74
C ASP A 91 7.61 11.88 -14.47
N ALA A 92 6.57 11.03 -14.45
CA ALA A 92 6.71 9.58 -14.37
C ALA A 92 7.03 8.92 -15.73
N LEU A 93 6.94 9.66 -16.84
CA LEU A 93 7.16 9.09 -18.18
C LEU A 93 8.65 9.02 -18.53
N PRO A 94 9.06 8.06 -19.40
CA PRO A 94 10.41 8.07 -19.95
C PRO A 94 10.69 9.34 -20.77
N ARG A 95 11.87 9.96 -20.57
CA ARG A 95 12.33 11.17 -21.29
C ARG A 95 12.10 11.16 -22.82
N PRO A 96 12.31 10.04 -23.55
CA PRO A 96 12.01 10.01 -24.98
C PRO A 96 10.53 10.25 -25.30
N LEU A 97 9.63 9.73 -24.46
CA LEU A 97 8.19 9.85 -24.62
C LEU A 97 7.71 11.27 -24.30
N GLU A 98 8.25 11.90 -23.25
CA GLU A 98 8.00 13.33 -22.98
C GLU A 98 8.31 14.21 -24.19
N ARG A 99 9.46 13.98 -24.84
CA ARG A 99 9.84 14.72 -26.06
C ARG A 99 8.90 14.44 -27.22
N ALA A 100 8.44 13.21 -27.39
CA ALA A 100 7.49 12.85 -28.44
C ALA A 100 6.12 13.52 -28.20
N LEU A 101 5.66 13.57 -26.96
CA LEU A 101 4.44 14.28 -26.55
C LEU A 101 4.55 15.78 -26.83
N ALA A 102 5.66 16.42 -26.43
CA ALA A 102 5.90 17.83 -26.70
C ALA A 102 5.96 18.19 -28.19
N GLN A 103 6.32 17.21 -29.04
CA GLN A 103 6.36 17.35 -30.50
C GLN A 103 5.02 16.98 -31.18
N GLY A 104 3.99 16.58 -30.42
CA GLY A 104 2.70 16.14 -30.98
C GLY A 104 2.79 14.84 -31.79
N LYS A 105 3.80 14.00 -31.52
CA LYS A 105 4.06 12.75 -32.28
C LYS A 105 3.35 11.53 -31.69
N VAL A 106 2.63 11.70 -30.59
CA VAL A 106 1.90 10.64 -29.92
C VAL A 106 0.42 10.83 -30.23
N ASP A 107 -0.23 9.79 -30.73
CA ASP A 107 -1.68 9.77 -30.92
C ASP A 107 -2.36 9.65 -29.55
N LEU A 108 -2.98 10.74 -29.10
CA LEU A 108 -3.69 10.81 -27.82
C LEU A 108 -5.19 10.54 -27.95
N ASP A 109 -5.69 10.27 -29.16
CA ASP A 109 -7.09 9.91 -29.42
C ASP A 109 -7.29 8.39 -29.47
N SER A 110 -6.21 7.61 -29.51
CA SER A 110 -6.26 6.15 -29.51
C SER A 110 -6.29 5.52 -28.11
N PRO A 111 -7.24 4.60 -27.81
CA PRO A 111 -7.21 3.76 -26.60
C PRO A 111 -5.95 2.89 -26.48
N ALA A 112 -5.32 2.54 -27.61
CA ALA A 112 -4.06 1.79 -27.62
C ALA A 112 -2.95 2.54 -26.86
N THR A 113 -2.95 3.87 -26.98
CA THR A 113 -1.97 4.74 -26.31
C THR A 113 -2.20 4.73 -24.81
N THR A 114 -3.45 4.78 -24.32
CA THR A 114 -3.74 4.63 -22.88
C THR A 114 -3.19 3.32 -22.34
N LEU A 115 -3.42 2.20 -23.04
CA LEU A 115 -2.93 0.89 -22.60
C LEU A 115 -1.39 0.82 -22.61
N ALA A 116 -0.73 1.44 -23.59
CA ALA A 116 0.72 1.52 -23.64
C ALA A 116 1.27 2.35 -22.47
N LEU A 117 0.64 3.49 -22.15
CA LEU A 117 1.03 4.36 -21.03
C LEU A 117 0.86 3.67 -19.68
N LEU A 118 -0.26 2.96 -19.47
CA LEU A 118 -0.53 2.24 -18.22
C LEU A 118 0.50 1.15 -17.91
N ARG A 119 1.14 0.57 -18.93
CA ARG A 119 2.19 -0.46 -18.77
C ARG A 119 3.56 0.11 -18.38
N LEU A 120 3.72 1.44 -18.35
CA LEU A 120 4.98 2.09 -17.96
C LEU A 120 5.11 2.29 -16.44
N ASN A 121 4.03 2.09 -15.68
CA ASN A 121 3.97 2.09 -14.22
C ASN A 121 3.88 0.66 -13.68
#